data_AF-A0A7Y3PDF3-F1
#
_entry.id   AF-A0A7Y3PDF3-F1
#
_cell.length_a   1.000
_cell.length_b   1.000
_cell.length_c   1.000
_cell.angle_alpha   90.00
_cell.angle_beta   90.00
_cell.angle_gamma   90.00
#
_symmetry.space_group_name_H-M   'P 1'
#
loop_
_entity.id
_entity.type
_entity.pdbx_description
1 polymer ?
#
loop_
_entity_poly.entity_id
_entity_poly.type
_entity_poly.pdbx_seq_one_letter_code
_entity_poly.pdbx_strand_id
1 'polypeptide(L)'
;AAAAALGHVGHIMAVPALLWILPRRRGAAKNFLAALAGTLIAAYLVAGVFVVRPQNWNDVRLWLLGSAALNVDRSFSWHTAAPLAALAAWTRMTLRVFCDFDVASGALKAAGVLLALLPLASAARALRRGDRTSRFWLFWLAGYAALYLTWEPFTVVYRVSDLIGLWALALIGLDALPPTARVAALVAWIAAAAPYNWATQIRPNADPAGNADYVTALRVAEGTPEDAWIVVIGRDQVYVPYFARRRPLNLRYLPDEAALDSRLDALAAHGQSVYATDRALDESGRRVEFTRYGLEPSAAGLYRVKRAASPAAGGGRS
;
A
#
# COMPACT_ATOMS: atom_id res chain seq x y z
N ALA A 1 8.11 3.72 -13.43
CA ALA A 1 6.70 4.14 -13.19
C ALA A 1 6.38 4.32 -11.71
N ALA A 2 6.55 3.30 -10.85
CA ALA A 2 6.27 3.41 -9.40
C ALA A 2 7.04 4.53 -8.67
N ALA A 3 8.31 4.74 -9.02
CA ALA A 3 9.11 5.85 -8.47
C ALA A 3 8.58 7.25 -8.85
N ALA A 4 8.03 7.39 -10.07
CA ALA A 4 7.40 8.63 -10.52
C ALA A 4 6.02 8.84 -9.88
N ALA A 5 5.32 7.75 -9.54
CA ALA A 5 4.06 7.79 -8.81
C ALA A 5 4.25 8.23 -7.34
N LEU A 6 5.27 7.71 -6.66
CA LEU A 6 5.57 8.13 -5.28
C LEU A 6 6.23 9.52 -5.22
N GLY A 7 7.05 9.86 -6.23
CA GLY A 7 7.74 11.15 -6.31
C GLY A 7 6.79 12.35 -6.46
N HIS A 8 5.71 12.22 -7.23
CA HIS A 8 4.77 13.33 -7.41
C HIS A 8 4.01 13.67 -6.11
N VAL A 9 3.62 12.66 -5.31
CA VAL A 9 3.01 12.91 -4.00
C VAL A 9 4.04 13.58 -3.10
N GLY A 10 5.26 13.06 -3.03
CA GLY A 10 6.34 13.66 -2.23
C GLY A 10 6.60 15.14 -2.54
N HIS A 11 6.46 15.55 -3.80
CA HIS A 11 6.63 16.95 -4.19
C HIS A 11 5.41 17.84 -3.89
N ILE A 12 4.18 17.37 -4.11
CA ILE A 12 2.97 18.11 -3.68
C ILE A 12 3.00 18.29 -2.15
N MET A 13 3.42 17.26 -1.42
CA MET A 13 3.50 17.32 0.05
C MET A 13 4.62 18.23 0.57
N ALA A 14 5.59 18.60 -0.28
CA ALA A 14 6.58 19.61 0.06
C ALA A 14 6.06 21.04 -0.06
N VAL A 15 4.91 21.27 -0.72
CA VAL A 15 4.36 22.60 -0.97
C VAL A 15 4.14 23.39 0.33
N PRO A 16 3.55 22.87 1.43
CA PRO A 16 3.42 23.62 2.68
C PRO A 16 4.76 24.08 3.26
N ALA A 17 5.75 23.18 3.29
CA ALA A 17 7.09 23.47 3.77
C ALA A 17 7.81 24.53 2.92
N LEU A 18 7.59 24.47 1.62
CA LEU A 18 8.16 25.41 0.65
C LEU A 18 7.46 26.76 0.66
N LEU A 19 6.12 26.80 0.78
CA LEU A 19 5.34 28.03 0.98
C LEU A 19 5.67 28.71 2.32
N TRP A 20 6.20 27.99 3.31
CA TRP A 20 6.70 28.60 4.53
C TRP A 20 8.09 29.26 4.35
N ILE A 21 8.94 28.71 3.48
CA ILE A 21 10.30 29.22 3.23
C ILE A 21 10.34 30.32 2.17
N LEU A 22 9.60 30.15 1.07
CA LEU A 22 9.73 30.92 -0.17
C LEU A 22 9.15 32.33 -0.17
N PRO A 23 8.19 32.75 0.68
CA PRO A 23 7.70 34.14 0.73
C PRO A 23 8.80 35.15 1.04
N ARG A 24 9.92 34.70 1.60
CA ARG A 24 11.09 35.53 1.92
C ARG A 24 12.03 35.78 0.73
N ARG A 25 11.76 35.20 -0.45
CA ARG A 25 12.50 35.46 -1.71
C ARG A 25 11.51 35.73 -2.84
N ARG A 26 11.43 36.99 -3.29
CA ARG A 26 10.54 37.38 -4.41
C ARG A 26 10.76 36.47 -5.62
N GLY A 27 9.68 35.91 -6.18
CA GLY A 27 9.70 35.07 -7.39
C GLY A 27 10.12 33.60 -7.22
N ALA A 28 10.83 33.23 -6.15
CA ALA A 28 11.31 31.86 -5.96
C ALA A 28 10.15 30.86 -5.76
N ALA A 29 9.09 31.27 -5.04
CA ALA A 29 7.86 30.47 -4.90
C ALA A 29 7.23 30.14 -6.25
N LYS A 30 7.06 31.15 -7.11
CA LYS A 30 6.45 31.02 -8.43
C LYS A 30 7.26 30.09 -9.32
N ASN A 31 8.59 30.30 -9.39
CA ASN A 31 9.47 29.50 -10.24
C ASN A 31 9.50 28.04 -9.78
N PHE A 32 9.55 27.81 -8.46
CA PHE A 32 9.50 26.45 -7.92
C PHE A 32 8.15 25.78 -8.24
N LEU A 33 7.03 26.44 -7.98
CA LEU A 33 5.70 25.88 -8.25
C LEU A 33 5.50 25.60 -9.75
N ALA A 34 6.02 26.47 -10.63
CA ALA A 34 6.01 26.26 -12.06
C ALA A 34 6.86 25.05 -12.48
N ALA A 35 8.09 24.92 -11.94
CA ALA A 35 8.96 23.78 -12.21
C ALA A 35 8.34 22.47 -11.69
N LEU A 36 7.73 22.51 -10.50
CA LEU A 36 7.00 21.38 -9.93
C LEU A 36 5.83 20.97 -10.82
N ALA A 37 4.96 21.92 -11.17
CA ALA A 37 3.80 21.67 -12.03
C ALA A 37 4.25 21.12 -13.39
N GLY A 38 5.26 21.72 -14.01
CA GLY A 38 5.83 21.27 -15.28
C GLY A 38 6.39 19.85 -15.20
N THR A 39 7.15 19.53 -14.15
CA THR A 39 7.71 18.19 -13.92
C THR A 39 6.60 17.16 -13.72
N LEU A 40 5.57 17.49 -12.93
CA LEU A 40 4.45 16.60 -12.65
C LEU A 40 3.63 16.34 -13.91
N ILE A 41 3.29 17.38 -14.68
CA ILE A 41 2.59 17.27 -15.95
C ILE A 41 3.41 16.41 -16.93
N ALA A 42 4.70 16.70 -17.09
CA ALA A 42 5.56 15.94 -17.99
C ALA A 42 5.66 14.45 -17.59
N ALA A 43 5.82 14.15 -16.29
CA ALA A 43 5.88 12.80 -15.79
C ALA A 43 4.58 12.02 -16.03
N TYR A 44 3.43 12.65 -15.79
CA TYR A 44 2.13 12.06 -16.08
C TYR A 44 1.93 11.88 -17.59
N LEU A 45 2.25 12.86 -18.43
CA LEU A 45 2.15 12.71 -19.88
C LEU A 45 3.00 11.55 -20.40
N VAL A 46 4.25 11.43 -19.96
CA VAL A 46 5.14 10.31 -20.31
C VAL A 46 4.55 8.98 -19.83
N ALA A 47 4.06 8.91 -18.59
CA ALA A 47 3.42 7.69 -18.09
C ALA A 47 2.15 7.34 -18.88
N GLY A 48 1.31 8.32 -19.19
CA GLY A 48 0.09 8.18 -19.96
C GLY A 48 0.36 7.64 -21.37
N VAL A 49 1.34 8.23 -22.07
CA VAL A 49 1.68 7.86 -23.45
C VAL A 49 2.41 6.52 -23.53
N PHE A 50 3.40 6.30 -22.69
CA PHE A 50 4.31 5.15 -22.87
C PHE A 50 3.93 3.92 -22.04
N VAL A 51 3.28 4.11 -20.89
CA VAL A 51 3.03 3.03 -19.92
C VAL A 51 1.56 2.67 -19.83
N VAL A 52 0.71 3.65 -19.55
CA VAL A 52 -0.72 3.41 -19.24
C VAL A 52 -1.54 3.23 -20.51
N ARG A 53 -1.30 4.06 -21.53
CA ARG A 53 -1.98 4.03 -22.83
C ARG A 53 -3.51 3.94 -22.70
N PRO A 54 -4.16 4.92 -22.04
CA PRO A 54 -5.61 4.91 -21.86
C PRO A 54 -6.31 4.95 -23.23
N GLN A 55 -7.35 4.15 -23.41
CA GLN A 55 -8.04 4.03 -24.71
C GLN A 55 -9.20 5.04 -24.84
N ASN A 56 -9.68 5.54 -23.71
CA ASN A 56 -10.80 6.48 -23.67
C ASN A 56 -10.67 7.44 -22.46
N TRP A 57 -11.54 8.45 -22.41
CA TRP A 57 -11.54 9.45 -21.33
C TRP A 57 -11.85 8.87 -19.95
N ASN A 58 -12.60 7.76 -19.88
CA ASN A 58 -12.87 7.10 -18.62
C ASN A 58 -11.61 6.44 -18.07
N ASP A 59 -10.78 5.82 -18.92
CA ASP A 59 -9.49 5.26 -18.52
C ASP A 59 -8.54 6.35 -18.03
N VAL A 60 -8.50 7.51 -18.71
CA VAL A 60 -7.72 8.69 -18.26
C VAL A 60 -8.20 9.12 -16.88
N ARG A 61 -9.52 9.28 -16.69
CA ARG A 61 -10.11 9.67 -15.40
C ARG A 61 -9.75 8.67 -14.29
N LEU A 62 -9.91 7.37 -14.54
CA LEU A 62 -9.61 6.32 -13.55
C LEU A 62 -8.12 6.26 -13.22
N TRP A 63 -7.26 6.43 -14.22
CA TRP A 63 -5.83 6.49 -14.01
C TRP A 63 -5.40 7.73 -13.22
N LEU A 64 -5.92 8.91 -13.54
CA LEU A 64 -5.61 10.16 -12.82
C LEU A 64 -6.11 10.14 -11.38
N LEU A 65 -7.27 9.55 -11.12
CA LEU A 65 -7.77 9.34 -9.75
C LEU A 65 -6.90 8.34 -8.99
N GLY A 66 -6.28 7.39 -9.70
CA GLY A 66 -5.46 6.34 -9.11
C GLY A 66 -6.31 5.28 -8.41
N SER A 67 -5.87 4.02 -8.45
CA SER A 67 -6.62 2.89 -7.88
C SER A 67 -6.89 3.04 -6.37
N ALA A 68 -6.07 3.83 -5.67
CA ALA A 68 -6.20 4.05 -4.23
C ALA A 68 -7.22 5.15 -3.86
N ALA A 69 -7.63 6.04 -4.76
CA ALA A 69 -8.64 7.06 -4.45
C ALA A 69 -10.07 6.64 -4.83
N LEU A 70 -10.23 5.45 -5.40
CA LEU A 70 -11.50 4.96 -5.91
C LEU A 70 -12.16 4.00 -4.92
N ASN A 71 -13.43 4.27 -4.62
CA ASN A 71 -14.36 3.31 -4.06
C ASN A 71 -14.67 2.17 -5.06
N VAL A 72 -15.42 1.21 -4.57
CA VAL A 72 -16.07 0.12 -5.30
C VAL A 72 -16.73 0.52 -6.60
N ASP A 73 -17.53 1.58 -6.53
CA ASP A 73 -18.29 2.15 -7.64
C ASP A 73 -17.44 3.09 -8.52
N ARG A 74 -16.12 3.14 -8.30
CA ARG A 74 -15.19 4.08 -8.93
C ARG A 74 -15.53 5.55 -8.65
N SER A 75 -16.26 5.83 -7.56
CA SER A 75 -16.37 7.18 -7.01
C SER A 75 -15.11 7.53 -6.21
N PHE A 76 -14.79 8.81 -6.13
CA PHE A 76 -13.68 9.27 -5.29
C PHE A 76 -14.08 9.21 -3.82
N SER A 77 -13.19 8.74 -2.95
CA SER A 77 -13.47 8.65 -1.51
C SER A 77 -12.25 8.93 -0.64
N TRP A 78 -12.50 9.65 0.44
CA TRP A 78 -11.60 9.74 1.57
C TRP A 78 -11.88 8.55 2.50
N HIS A 79 -10.96 7.59 2.62
CA HIS A 79 -11.23 6.32 3.30
C HIS A 79 -11.24 6.42 4.83
N THR A 80 -11.19 7.60 5.44
CA THR A 80 -11.22 7.70 6.91
C THR A 80 -12.10 8.82 7.45
N ALA A 81 -13.16 8.44 8.16
CA ALA A 81 -14.06 9.33 8.90
C ALA A 81 -13.69 9.50 10.38
N ALA A 82 -12.68 8.76 10.88
CA ALA A 82 -12.28 8.73 12.29
C ALA A 82 -10.82 9.19 12.48
N PRO A 83 -10.56 10.50 12.68
CA PRO A 83 -9.20 11.06 12.65
C PRO A 83 -8.28 10.51 13.75
N LEU A 84 -8.81 10.15 14.94
CA LEU A 84 -8.00 9.57 16.01
C LEU A 84 -7.56 8.13 15.71
N ALA A 85 -8.48 7.31 15.18
CA ALA A 85 -8.14 5.96 14.73
C ALA A 85 -7.15 6.01 13.56
N ALA A 86 -7.34 6.96 12.64
CA ALA A 86 -6.40 7.24 11.56
C ALA A 86 -5.02 7.60 12.08
N LEU A 87 -4.93 8.47 13.09
CA LEU A 87 -3.67 8.90 13.68
C LEU A 87 -2.94 7.75 14.36
N ALA A 88 -3.67 6.91 15.11
CA ALA A 88 -3.10 5.72 15.72
C ALA A 88 -2.59 4.73 14.66
N ALA A 89 -3.37 4.48 13.61
CA ALA A 89 -2.97 3.61 12.50
C ALA A 89 -1.76 4.17 11.75
N TRP A 90 -1.78 5.47 11.43
CA TRP A 90 -0.70 6.19 10.78
C TRP A 90 0.58 6.08 11.59
N THR A 91 0.53 6.41 12.88
CA THR A 91 1.69 6.34 13.79
C THR A 91 2.23 4.92 13.85
N ARG A 92 1.35 3.92 14.01
CA ARG A 92 1.74 2.51 14.02
C ARG A 92 2.45 2.12 12.73
N MET A 93 1.90 2.49 11.58
CA MET A 93 2.45 2.13 10.28
C MET A 93 3.76 2.88 9.99
N THR A 94 3.89 4.15 10.36
CA THR A 94 5.14 4.91 10.29
C THR A 94 6.24 4.27 11.15
N LEU A 95 5.90 3.81 12.36
CA LEU A 95 6.84 3.06 13.21
C LEU A 95 7.24 1.72 12.58
N ARG A 96 6.29 1.02 11.92
CA ARG A 96 6.57 -0.23 11.20
C ARG A 96 7.59 -0.07 10.08
N VAL A 97 7.74 1.13 9.53
CA VAL A 97 8.76 1.40 8.52
C VAL A 97 10.18 1.34 9.11
N PHE A 98 10.38 1.70 10.37
CA PHE A 98 11.68 1.55 11.04
C PHE A 98 11.95 0.11 11.46
N CYS A 99 10.89 -0.60 11.89
CA CYS A 99 10.98 -1.99 12.28
C CYS A 99 9.60 -2.67 12.19
N ASP A 100 9.51 -3.80 11.49
CA ASP A 100 8.24 -4.53 11.42
C ASP A 100 8.02 -5.40 12.66
N PHE A 101 7.45 -4.78 13.70
CA PHE A 101 7.23 -5.41 15.01
C PHE A 101 6.02 -6.36 15.08
N ASP A 102 5.24 -6.48 14.01
CA ASP A 102 4.08 -7.38 13.95
C ASP A 102 4.46 -8.82 13.56
N VAL A 103 5.61 -9.01 12.91
CA VAL A 103 6.09 -10.32 12.41
C VAL A 103 7.15 -10.93 13.34
N ALA A 104 7.65 -10.15 14.29
CA ALA A 104 8.79 -10.50 15.13
C ALA A 104 8.36 -11.12 16.48
N SER A 105 8.96 -12.27 16.83
CA SER A 105 8.86 -12.84 18.19
C SER A 105 9.51 -11.90 19.22
N GLY A 106 9.15 -12.03 20.51
CA GLY A 106 9.40 -11.03 21.56
C GLY A 106 10.79 -10.33 21.53
N ALA A 107 11.88 -11.09 21.39
CA ALA A 107 13.23 -10.53 21.34
C ALA A 107 13.50 -9.71 20.07
N LEU A 108 13.05 -10.19 18.90
CA LEU A 108 13.17 -9.45 17.64
C LEU A 108 12.30 -8.19 17.64
N LYS A 109 11.14 -8.24 18.31
CA LYS A 109 10.29 -7.07 18.49
C LYS A 109 10.98 -6.01 19.35
N ALA A 110 11.58 -6.42 20.47
CA ALA A 110 12.37 -5.51 21.32
C ALA A 110 13.57 -4.93 20.56
N ALA A 111 14.29 -5.74 19.78
CA ALA A 111 15.40 -5.27 18.94
C ALA A 111 14.94 -4.23 17.90
N GLY A 112 13.79 -4.47 17.25
CA GLY A 112 13.18 -3.50 16.34
C GLY A 112 12.88 -2.16 17.02
N VAL A 113 12.22 -2.20 18.19
CA VAL A 113 11.92 -0.99 18.98
C VAL A 113 13.21 -0.24 19.33
N LEU A 114 14.24 -0.94 19.80
CA LEU A 114 15.54 -0.34 20.13
C LEU A 114 16.20 0.34 18.92
N LEU A 115 16.12 -0.29 17.74
CA LEU A 115 16.62 0.29 16.48
C LEU A 115 15.87 1.56 16.08
N ALA A 116 14.58 1.65 16.39
CA ALA A 116 13.79 2.86 16.15
C ALA A 116 14.10 4.00 17.13
N LEU A 117 14.62 3.72 18.33
CA LEU A 117 14.88 4.76 19.34
C LEU A 117 15.93 5.78 18.89
N LEU A 118 17.01 5.36 18.22
CA LEU A 118 18.05 6.29 17.78
C LEU A 118 17.55 7.35 16.79
N PRO A 119 16.91 6.99 15.66
CA PRO A 119 16.37 7.99 14.73
C PRO A 119 15.27 8.82 15.38
N LEU A 120 14.43 8.24 16.24
CA LEU A 120 13.38 8.99 16.96
C LEU A 120 13.96 10.00 17.96
N ALA A 121 14.95 9.61 18.77
CA ALA A 121 15.61 10.48 19.73
C ALA A 121 16.39 11.60 19.03
N SER A 122 17.04 11.28 17.90
CA SER A 122 17.74 12.26 17.08
C SER A 122 16.76 13.24 16.44
N ALA A 123 15.66 12.76 15.86
CA ALA A 123 14.59 13.61 15.36
C ALA A 123 14.04 14.51 16.47
N ALA A 124 13.71 13.97 17.64
CA ALA A 124 13.25 14.76 18.79
C ALA A 124 14.27 15.84 19.21
N ARG A 125 15.57 15.57 19.14
CA ARG A 125 16.62 16.57 19.38
C ARG A 125 16.57 17.69 18.33
N ALA A 126 16.46 17.37 17.05
CA ALA A 126 16.30 18.37 15.99
C ALA A 126 15.05 19.25 16.22
N LEU A 127 13.93 18.63 16.62
CA LEU A 127 12.69 19.35 16.96
C LEU A 127 12.88 20.32 18.13
N ARG A 128 13.61 19.90 19.18
CA ARG A 128 13.93 20.76 20.33
C ARG A 128 14.81 21.95 19.97
N ARG A 129 15.74 21.80 19.02
CA ARG A 129 16.55 22.93 18.52
C ARG A 129 15.68 23.93 17.78
N GLY A 130 14.63 23.47 17.12
CA GLY A 130 13.65 24.31 16.46
C GLY A 130 14.25 25.20 15.36
N ASP A 131 15.36 24.76 14.74
CA ASP A 131 15.99 25.51 13.66
C ASP A 131 15.11 25.51 12.39
N ARG A 132 15.51 26.33 11.42
CA ARG A 132 14.72 26.51 10.19
C ARG A 132 14.57 25.20 9.40
N THR A 133 15.62 24.40 9.35
CA THR A 133 15.65 23.14 8.60
C THR A 133 14.74 22.11 9.25
N SER A 134 14.73 22.01 10.58
CA SER A 134 13.86 21.11 11.34
C SER A 134 12.38 21.48 11.16
N ARG A 135 12.07 22.79 11.19
CA ARG A 135 10.70 23.28 10.92
C ARG A 135 10.25 22.97 9.50
N PHE A 136 11.14 23.04 8.51
CA PHE A 136 10.82 22.65 7.13
C PHE A 136 10.35 21.19 7.07
N TRP A 137 11.13 20.28 7.64
CA TRP A 137 10.77 18.86 7.65
C TRP A 137 9.54 18.55 8.48
N LEU A 138 9.29 19.29 9.56
CA LEU A 138 8.02 19.23 10.28
C LEU A 138 6.83 19.62 9.40
N PHE A 139 6.91 20.74 8.67
CA PHE A 139 5.85 21.17 7.77
C PHE A 139 5.64 20.18 6.62
N TRP A 140 6.72 19.56 6.14
CA TRP A 140 6.66 18.49 5.14
C TRP A 140 5.91 17.28 5.69
N LEU A 141 6.30 16.79 6.88
CA LEU A 141 5.65 15.66 7.55
C LEU A 141 4.20 15.98 7.91
N ALA A 142 3.88 17.20 8.34
CA ALA A 142 2.53 17.63 8.65
C ALA A 142 1.64 17.66 7.40
N GLY A 143 2.15 18.17 6.27
CA GLY A 143 1.45 18.13 4.99
C GLY A 143 1.18 16.68 4.54
N TYR A 144 2.19 15.82 4.72
CA TYR A 144 2.07 14.40 4.41
C TYR A 144 1.05 13.68 5.33
N ALA A 145 1.10 13.93 6.63
CA ALA A 145 0.16 13.38 7.59
C ALA A 145 -1.27 13.86 7.29
N ALA A 146 -1.48 15.14 6.99
CA ALA A 146 -2.79 15.69 6.68
C ALA A 146 -3.46 14.98 5.50
N LEU A 147 -2.72 14.65 4.44
CA LEU A 147 -3.27 13.89 3.31
C LEU A 147 -3.60 12.44 3.69
N TYR A 148 -2.67 11.75 4.35
CA TYR A 148 -2.79 10.31 4.51
C TYR A 148 -3.57 9.87 5.73
N LEU A 149 -3.80 10.76 6.69
CA LEU A 149 -4.77 10.54 7.77
C LEU A 149 -6.19 10.44 7.22
N THR A 150 -6.51 11.12 6.12
CA THR A 150 -7.85 11.10 5.52
C THR A 150 -7.96 10.10 4.36
N TRP A 151 -6.83 9.75 3.74
CA TRP A 151 -6.82 8.89 2.56
C TRP A 151 -6.52 7.42 2.87
N GLU A 152 -5.31 7.05 3.29
CA GLU A 152 -4.87 5.65 3.43
C GLU A 152 -3.91 5.52 4.65
N PRO A 153 -4.41 5.69 5.90
CA PRO A 153 -3.55 5.76 7.08
C PRO A 153 -2.91 4.41 7.46
N PHE A 154 -3.47 3.31 6.96
CA PHE A 154 -3.07 1.94 7.29
C PHE A 154 -2.09 1.31 6.29
N THR A 155 -1.78 2.01 5.19
CA THR A 155 -1.02 1.42 4.07
C THR A 155 0.47 1.74 4.16
N VAL A 156 1.29 0.72 4.47
CA VAL A 156 2.74 0.85 4.72
C VAL A 156 3.53 1.42 3.53
N VAL A 157 3.15 1.09 2.28
CA VAL A 157 3.88 1.58 1.09
C VAL A 157 3.86 3.11 1.00
N TYR A 158 2.77 3.73 1.46
CA TYR A 158 2.68 5.18 1.55
C TYR A 158 3.41 5.74 2.76
N ARG A 159 3.63 4.96 3.83
CA ARG A 159 4.43 5.41 4.97
C ARG A 159 5.93 5.41 4.69
N VAL A 160 6.39 4.66 3.68
CA VAL A 160 7.82 4.68 3.30
C VAL A 160 8.31 6.10 3.00
N SER A 161 7.47 6.98 2.46
CA SER A 161 7.86 8.36 2.21
C SER A 161 8.04 9.18 3.49
N ASP A 162 7.38 8.82 4.61
CA ASP A 162 7.59 9.47 5.92
C ASP A 162 9.07 9.42 6.32
N LEU A 163 9.77 8.35 5.90
CA LEU A 163 11.19 8.18 6.15
C LEU A 163 12.02 9.35 5.65
N ILE A 164 11.63 10.02 4.55
CA ILE A 164 12.42 11.12 4.01
C ILE A 164 12.52 12.25 5.04
N GLY A 165 11.37 12.69 5.56
CA GLY A 165 11.32 13.74 6.58
C GLY A 165 11.89 13.29 7.92
N LEU A 166 11.60 12.05 8.34
CA LEU A 166 12.08 11.52 9.60
C LEU A 166 13.59 11.28 9.61
N TRP A 167 14.17 10.79 8.52
CA TRP A 167 15.63 10.66 8.38
C TRP A 167 16.31 12.01 8.32
N ALA A 168 15.74 12.99 7.63
CA ALA A 168 16.31 14.32 7.62
C ALA A 168 16.35 14.93 9.03
N LEU A 169 15.27 14.79 9.81
CA LEU A 169 15.25 15.19 11.22
C LEU A 169 16.25 14.40 12.07
N ALA A 170 16.36 13.09 11.87
CA ALA A 170 17.34 12.27 12.56
C ALA A 170 18.78 12.73 12.28
N LEU A 171 19.12 13.00 11.02
CA LEU A 171 20.45 13.49 10.62
C LEU A 171 20.75 14.87 11.23
N ILE A 172 19.80 15.82 11.21
CA ILE A 172 19.94 17.13 11.87
C ILE A 172 20.19 16.97 13.38
N GLY A 173 19.52 16.00 13.99
CA GLY A 173 19.70 15.67 15.40
C GLY A 173 21.05 15.02 15.72
N LEU A 174 21.59 14.24 14.80
CA LEU A 174 22.91 13.63 14.90
C LEU A 174 24.03 14.64 14.65
N ASP A 175 23.80 15.67 13.84
CA ASP A 175 24.73 16.78 13.62
C ASP A 175 24.94 17.65 14.86
N ALA A 176 24.13 17.47 15.92
CA ALA A 176 24.39 18.06 17.22
C ALA A 176 25.50 17.34 18.01
N LEU A 177 25.91 16.14 17.59
CA LEU A 177 26.93 15.34 18.27
C LEU A 177 28.33 15.67 17.73
N PRO A 178 29.39 15.46 18.53
CA PRO A 178 30.75 15.46 18.03
C PRO A 178 30.91 14.50 16.83
N PRO A 179 31.77 14.82 15.83
CA PRO A 179 31.90 14.00 14.62
C PRO A 179 32.15 12.52 14.89
N THR A 180 32.99 12.20 15.88
CA THR A 180 33.31 10.82 16.29
C THR A 180 32.08 10.10 16.86
N ALA A 181 31.32 10.74 17.74
CA ALA A 181 30.09 10.19 18.31
C ALA A 181 29.00 10.00 17.26
N ARG A 182 28.86 10.94 16.31
CA ARG A 182 27.94 10.83 15.17
C ARG A 182 28.27 9.61 14.30
N VAL A 183 29.54 9.45 13.93
CA VAL A 183 30.00 8.31 13.11
C VAL A 183 29.78 7.00 13.87
N ALA A 184 30.17 6.93 15.14
CA ALA A 184 29.97 5.75 15.97
C ALA A 184 28.48 5.36 16.07
N ALA A 185 27.59 6.32 16.29
CA ALA A 185 26.15 6.08 16.36
C ALA A 185 25.59 5.56 15.03
N LEU A 186 25.99 6.15 13.90
CA LEU A 186 25.57 5.70 12.57
C LEU A 186 26.06 4.29 12.25
N VAL A 187 27.35 4.00 12.52
CA VAL A 187 27.93 2.68 12.30
C VAL A 187 27.25 1.64 13.17
N ALA A 188 27.06 1.91 14.46
CA ALA A 188 26.37 1.00 15.37
C ALA A 188 24.93 0.74 14.92
N TRP A 189 24.21 1.78 14.49
CA TRP A 189 22.85 1.63 13.99
C TRP A 189 22.80 0.82 12.70
N ILE A 190 23.67 1.09 11.71
CA ILE A 190 23.72 0.33 10.46
C ILE A 190 24.07 -1.14 10.73
N ALA A 191 25.07 -1.38 11.59
CA ALA A 191 25.52 -2.72 11.95
C ALA A 191 24.42 -3.54 12.65
N ALA A 192 23.47 -2.90 13.31
CA ALA A 192 22.33 -3.56 13.95
C ALA A 192 21.08 -3.62 13.03
N ALA A 193 20.78 -2.55 12.30
CA ALA A 193 19.60 -2.44 11.45
C ALA A 193 19.71 -3.30 10.18
N ALA A 194 20.90 -3.38 9.57
CA ALA A 194 21.12 -4.17 8.36
C ALA A 194 20.84 -5.68 8.57
N PRO A 195 21.45 -6.37 9.55
CA PRO A 195 21.15 -7.79 9.79
C PRO A 195 19.71 -8.02 10.27
N TYR A 196 19.14 -7.09 11.05
CA TYR A 196 17.74 -7.17 11.46
C TYR A 196 16.79 -7.15 10.26
N ASN A 197 16.93 -6.17 9.38
CA ASN A 197 16.11 -6.06 8.16
C ASN A 197 16.38 -7.22 7.20
N TRP A 198 17.65 -7.66 7.10
CA TRP A 198 18.00 -8.83 6.33
C TRP A 198 17.24 -10.07 6.81
N ALA A 199 17.26 -10.35 8.11
CA ALA A 199 16.65 -11.55 8.68
C ALA A 199 15.11 -11.51 8.68
N THR A 200 14.50 -10.33 8.89
CA THR A 200 13.05 -10.22 9.12
C THR A 200 12.25 -9.80 7.89
N GLN A 201 12.85 -9.12 6.93
CA GLN A 201 12.15 -8.55 5.78
C GLN A 201 12.77 -9.00 4.45
N ILE A 202 14.07 -8.79 4.26
CA ILE A 202 14.68 -9.02 2.95
C ILE A 202 14.77 -10.52 2.66
N ARG A 203 15.45 -11.30 3.50
CA ARG A 203 15.66 -12.73 3.25
C ARG A 203 14.35 -13.53 3.15
N PRO A 204 13.35 -13.36 4.04
CA PRO A 204 12.09 -14.10 3.94
C PRO A 204 11.30 -13.80 2.66
N ASN A 205 11.36 -12.55 2.16
CA ASN A 205 10.65 -12.16 0.95
C ASN A 205 11.48 -12.36 -0.34
N ALA A 206 12.80 -12.47 -0.24
CA ALA A 206 13.72 -12.70 -1.36
C ALA A 206 13.82 -14.17 -1.77
N ASP A 207 13.61 -15.09 -0.84
CA ASP A 207 13.50 -16.52 -1.15
C ASP A 207 12.10 -16.81 -1.73
N PRO A 208 12.00 -17.22 -3.01
CA PRO A 208 10.71 -17.56 -3.61
C PRO A 208 9.95 -18.63 -2.84
N ALA A 209 10.63 -19.58 -2.19
CA ALA A 209 10.00 -20.62 -1.40
C ALA A 209 9.49 -20.11 -0.04
N GLY A 210 10.14 -19.09 0.52
CA GLY A 210 9.74 -18.42 1.76
C GLY A 210 8.62 -17.39 1.59
N ASN A 211 8.38 -16.93 0.36
CA ASN A 211 7.36 -15.93 0.07
C ASN A 211 5.98 -16.59 -0.17
N ALA A 212 5.17 -16.65 0.89
CA ALA A 212 3.85 -17.28 0.86
C ALA A 212 2.89 -16.67 -0.18
N ASP A 213 2.96 -15.35 -0.41
CA ASP A 213 2.14 -14.65 -1.40
C ASP A 213 2.54 -15.12 -2.82
N TYR A 214 3.85 -15.23 -3.08
CA TYR A 214 4.39 -15.73 -4.34
C TYR A 214 4.05 -17.21 -4.59
N VAL A 215 4.27 -18.07 -3.61
CA VAL A 215 3.94 -19.51 -3.70
C VAL A 215 2.45 -19.72 -3.93
N THR A 216 1.60 -18.89 -3.31
CA THR A 216 0.15 -18.93 -3.56
C THR A 216 -0.18 -18.53 -4.99
N ALA A 217 0.45 -17.48 -5.52
CA ALA A 217 0.26 -17.08 -6.91
C ALA A 217 0.74 -18.15 -7.91
N LEU A 218 1.85 -18.84 -7.63
CA LEU A 218 2.30 -19.97 -8.46
C LEU A 218 1.30 -21.13 -8.45
N ARG A 219 0.78 -21.51 -7.27
CA ARG A 219 -0.27 -22.54 -7.17
C ARG A 219 -1.54 -22.16 -7.91
N VAL A 220 -1.92 -20.88 -7.87
CA VAL A 220 -3.03 -20.35 -8.67
C VAL A 220 -2.74 -20.49 -10.17
N ALA A 221 -1.51 -20.18 -10.60
CA ALA A 221 -1.10 -20.31 -11.99
C ALA A 221 -1.18 -21.76 -12.49
N GLU A 222 -0.71 -22.71 -11.67
CA GLU A 222 -0.70 -24.14 -11.99
C GLU A 222 -2.11 -24.76 -11.92
N GLY A 223 -2.93 -24.33 -10.98
CA GLY A 223 -4.24 -24.92 -10.68
C GLY A 223 -5.44 -24.31 -11.41
N THR A 224 -5.24 -23.28 -12.24
CA THR A 224 -6.34 -22.58 -12.93
C THR A 224 -6.06 -22.30 -14.41
N PRO A 225 -7.11 -22.23 -15.26
CA PRO A 225 -7.00 -21.77 -16.65
C PRO A 225 -6.44 -20.34 -16.78
N GLU A 226 -5.79 -20.01 -17.90
CA GLU A 226 -5.19 -18.68 -18.13
C GLU A 226 -6.18 -17.52 -18.09
N ASP A 227 -7.42 -17.75 -18.51
CA ASP A 227 -8.49 -16.76 -18.56
C ASP A 227 -9.30 -16.66 -17.24
N ALA A 228 -8.93 -17.46 -16.25
CA ALA A 228 -9.65 -17.54 -14.98
C ALA A 228 -9.64 -16.22 -14.20
N TRP A 229 -10.76 -15.98 -13.52
CA TRP A 229 -10.88 -14.96 -12.50
C TRP A 229 -10.56 -15.55 -11.12
N ILE A 230 -9.73 -14.85 -10.36
CA ILE A 230 -9.30 -15.28 -9.03
C ILE A 230 -9.82 -14.29 -8.01
N VAL A 231 -10.53 -14.78 -7.02
CA VAL A 231 -10.94 -14.00 -5.86
C VAL A 231 -9.69 -13.54 -5.12
N VAL A 232 -9.51 -12.22 -4.98
CA VAL A 232 -8.32 -11.62 -4.35
C VAL A 232 -8.68 -10.67 -3.22
N ILE A 233 -7.83 -10.65 -2.20
CA ILE A 233 -7.83 -9.71 -1.08
C ILE A 233 -6.38 -9.31 -0.74
N GLY A 234 -6.19 -8.14 -0.12
CA GLY A 234 -4.88 -7.71 0.36
C GLY A 234 -3.81 -7.69 -0.74
N ARG A 235 -2.71 -8.41 -0.52
CA ARG A 235 -1.57 -8.46 -1.44
C ARG A 235 -1.83 -9.29 -2.71
N ASP A 236 -2.80 -10.19 -2.69
CA ASP A 236 -3.14 -11.01 -3.87
C ASP A 236 -3.60 -10.16 -5.05
N GLN A 237 -4.11 -8.95 -4.77
CA GLN A 237 -4.45 -7.94 -5.79
C GLN A 237 -3.26 -7.55 -6.68
N VAL A 238 -2.03 -7.69 -6.15
CA VAL A 238 -0.79 -7.45 -6.88
C VAL A 238 -0.16 -8.79 -7.30
N TYR A 239 -0.10 -9.78 -6.41
CA TYR A 239 0.61 -11.01 -6.70
C TYR A 239 -0.05 -11.85 -7.80
N VAL A 240 -1.38 -11.98 -7.80
CA VAL A 240 -2.09 -12.81 -8.78
C VAL A 240 -1.95 -12.28 -10.21
N PRO A 241 -2.18 -10.99 -10.50
CA PRO A 241 -2.00 -10.48 -11.87
C PRO A 241 -0.55 -10.55 -12.36
N TYR A 242 0.43 -10.30 -11.48
CA TYR A 242 1.83 -10.25 -11.88
C TYR A 242 2.48 -11.62 -12.04
N PHE A 243 2.24 -12.53 -11.10
CA PHE A 243 2.92 -13.82 -11.06
C PHE A 243 2.06 -14.97 -11.60
N ALA A 244 0.76 -14.97 -11.30
CA ALA A 244 -0.16 -15.98 -11.85
C ALA A 244 -0.70 -15.61 -13.23
N ARG A 245 -0.58 -14.33 -13.63
CA ARG A 245 -1.15 -13.79 -14.87
C ARG A 245 -2.64 -14.07 -15.03
N ARG A 246 -3.38 -14.11 -13.91
CA ARG A 246 -4.84 -14.32 -13.89
C ARG A 246 -5.58 -13.00 -13.64
N ARG A 247 -6.88 -12.99 -13.93
CA ARG A 247 -7.73 -11.81 -13.75
C ARG A 247 -8.15 -11.69 -12.28
N PRO A 248 -7.90 -10.57 -11.60
CA PRO A 248 -8.31 -10.43 -10.20
C PRO A 248 -9.80 -10.08 -10.10
N LEU A 249 -10.56 -10.85 -9.31
CA LEU A 249 -11.89 -10.50 -8.81
C LEU A 249 -11.72 -9.92 -7.40
N ASN A 250 -11.54 -8.61 -7.32
CA ASN A 250 -11.24 -7.92 -6.06
C ASN A 250 -12.50 -7.72 -5.22
N LEU A 251 -12.57 -8.39 -4.07
CA LEU A 251 -13.71 -8.32 -3.17
C LEU A 251 -13.91 -6.94 -2.54
N ARG A 252 -12.87 -6.09 -2.50
CA ARG A 252 -13.00 -4.69 -2.07
C ARG A 252 -14.09 -3.98 -2.87
N TYR A 253 -14.30 -4.37 -4.13
CA TYR A 253 -15.25 -3.75 -5.04
C TYR A 253 -16.58 -4.50 -5.17
N LEU A 254 -16.96 -5.30 -4.16
CA LEU A 254 -18.26 -5.98 -4.11
C LEU A 254 -18.80 -5.80 -2.68
N PRO A 255 -19.59 -4.75 -2.40
CA PRO A 255 -19.83 -4.30 -1.02
C PRO A 255 -20.66 -5.29 -0.21
N ASP A 256 -21.52 -6.08 -0.86
CA ASP A 256 -22.44 -7.02 -0.25
C ASP A 256 -22.54 -8.32 -1.06
N GLU A 257 -23.32 -9.27 -0.53
CA GLU A 257 -23.58 -10.57 -1.15
C GLU A 257 -24.31 -10.43 -2.50
N ALA A 258 -25.27 -9.51 -2.61
CA ALA A 258 -26.04 -9.34 -3.85
C ALA A 258 -25.15 -8.85 -5.02
N ALA A 259 -24.22 -7.93 -4.75
CA ALA A 259 -23.25 -7.47 -5.72
C ALA A 259 -22.26 -8.58 -6.11
N LEU A 260 -21.85 -9.41 -5.15
CA LEU A 260 -21.01 -10.59 -5.41
C LEU A 260 -21.75 -11.58 -6.31
N ASP A 261 -22.96 -11.98 -5.96
CA ASP A 261 -23.79 -12.93 -6.72
C ASP A 261 -24.05 -12.43 -8.14
N SER A 262 -24.44 -11.16 -8.30
CA SER A 262 -24.65 -10.53 -9.61
C SER A 262 -23.38 -10.56 -10.45
N ARG A 263 -22.21 -10.31 -9.84
CA ARG A 263 -20.92 -10.36 -10.55
C ARG A 263 -20.55 -11.80 -10.94
N LEU A 264 -20.74 -12.76 -10.06
CA LEU A 264 -20.46 -14.19 -10.33
C LEU A 264 -21.39 -14.72 -11.42
N ASP A 265 -22.67 -14.38 -11.38
CA ASP A 265 -23.66 -14.73 -12.41
C ASP A 265 -23.28 -14.13 -13.77
N ALA A 266 -22.86 -12.87 -13.80
CA ALA A 266 -22.38 -12.24 -15.04
C ALA A 266 -21.15 -12.97 -15.60
N LEU A 267 -20.18 -13.34 -14.77
CA LEU A 267 -19.00 -14.08 -15.21
C LEU A 267 -19.38 -15.49 -15.73
N ALA A 268 -20.25 -16.18 -15.02
CA ALA A 268 -20.76 -17.49 -15.40
C ALA A 268 -21.52 -17.45 -16.74
N ALA A 269 -22.35 -16.42 -16.96
CA ALA A 269 -23.08 -16.22 -18.22
C ALA A 269 -22.15 -16.02 -19.43
N HIS A 270 -20.94 -15.50 -19.21
CA HIS A 270 -19.90 -15.37 -20.24
C HIS A 270 -18.97 -16.59 -20.35
N GLY A 271 -19.29 -17.69 -19.65
CA GLY A 271 -18.47 -18.89 -19.60
C GLY A 271 -17.14 -18.72 -18.87
N GLN A 272 -16.98 -17.65 -18.09
CA GLN A 272 -15.72 -17.35 -17.39
C GLN A 272 -15.66 -18.09 -16.06
N SER A 273 -14.58 -18.84 -15.83
CA SER A 273 -14.37 -19.56 -14.59
C SER A 273 -13.87 -18.66 -13.48
N VAL A 274 -14.42 -18.82 -12.28
CA VAL A 274 -13.99 -18.11 -11.07
C VAL A 274 -13.43 -19.11 -10.06
N TYR A 275 -12.30 -18.76 -9.44
CA TYR A 275 -11.65 -19.57 -8.42
C TYR A 275 -11.35 -18.74 -7.17
N ALA A 276 -11.33 -19.39 -6.01
CA ALA A 276 -10.94 -18.81 -4.74
C ALA A 276 -9.90 -19.68 -4.04
N THR A 277 -9.02 -19.04 -3.27
CA THR A 277 -8.10 -19.71 -2.34
C THR A 277 -8.74 -19.76 -0.95
N ASP A 278 -8.36 -20.72 -0.11
CA ASP A 278 -8.79 -20.75 1.30
C ASP A 278 -8.50 -19.42 2.02
N ARG A 279 -7.28 -18.92 1.82
CA ARG A 279 -6.84 -17.65 2.39
C ARG A 279 -7.75 -16.49 2.00
N ALA A 280 -8.13 -16.38 0.72
CA ALA A 280 -9.01 -15.30 0.28
C ALA A 280 -10.43 -15.43 0.88
N LEU A 281 -10.94 -16.64 1.05
CA LEU A 281 -12.24 -16.90 1.68
C LEU A 281 -12.22 -16.57 3.18
N ASP A 282 -11.14 -16.92 3.87
CA ASP A 282 -10.99 -16.70 5.31
C ASP A 282 -10.69 -15.25 5.66
N GLU A 283 -9.73 -14.62 4.97
CA GLU A 283 -9.37 -13.22 5.21
C GLU A 283 -10.49 -12.25 4.84
N SER A 284 -11.33 -12.60 3.85
CA SER A 284 -12.50 -11.79 3.51
C SER A 284 -13.68 -11.97 4.46
N GLY A 285 -13.71 -13.05 5.24
CA GLY A 285 -14.87 -13.44 6.04
C GLY A 285 -16.09 -13.86 5.21
N ARG A 286 -15.94 -14.05 3.89
CA ARG A 286 -17.06 -14.33 2.97
C ARG A 286 -17.22 -15.79 2.58
N ARG A 287 -16.54 -16.71 3.29
CA ARG A 287 -16.65 -18.16 3.03
C ARG A 287 -18.11 -18.63 2.99
N VAL A 288 -18.98 -18.13 3.87
CA VAL A 288 -20.40 -18.54 3.92
C VAL A 288 -21.17 -18.11 2.68
N GLU A 289 -20.94 -16.89 2.16
CA GLU A 289 -21.55 -16.39 0.92
C GLU A 289 -21.10 -17.24 -0.27
N PHE A 290 -19.79 -17.47 -0.40
CA PHE A 290 -19.24 -18.33 -1.45
C PHE A 290 -19.75 -19.77 -1.39
N THR A 291 -19.87 -20.36 -0.19
CA THR A 291 -20.43 -21.70 -0.01
C THR A 291 -21.90 -21.76 -0.43
N ARG A 292 -22.70 -20.73 -0.10
CA ARG A 292 -24.10 -20.62 -0.54
C ARG A 292 -24.21 -20.48 -2.06
N TYR A 293 -23.35 -19.65 -2.66
CA TYR A 293 -23.28 -19.54 -4.12
C TYR A 293 -22.84 -20.86 -4.75
N GLY A 294 -21.89 -21.56 -4.14
CA GLY A 294 -21.40 -22.88 -4.51
C GLY A 294 -19.88 -22.90 -4.68
N LEU A 295 -19.23 -23.72 -3.86
CA LEU A 295 -17.79 -24.01 -3.91
C LEU A 295 -17.57 -25.48 -4.23
N GLU A 296 -16.90 -25.75 -5.35
CA GLU A 296 -16.45 -27.09 -5.72
C GLU A 296 -14.92 -27.18 -5.48
N PRO A 297 -14.41 -28.14 -4.69
CA PRO A 297 -12.97 -28.35 -4.55
C PRO A 297 -12.30 -28.54 -5.92
N SER A 298 -11.14 -27.92 -6.11
CA SER A 298 -10.32 -27.98 -7.32
C SER A 298 -8.89 -28.41 -6.95
N ALA A 299 -8.05 -28.61 -7.98
CA ALA A 299 -6.63 -28.91 -7.79
C ALA A 299 -5.91 -27.85 -6.95
N ALA A 300 -4.80 -28.25 -6.32
CA ALA A 300 -3.87 -27.38 -5.60
C ALA A 300 -4.46 -26.59 -4.41
N GLY A 301 -5.55 -27.07 -3.79
CA GLY A 301 -6.19 -26.41 -2.65
C GLY A 301 -6.95 -25.13 -3.04
N LEU A 302 -7.49 -25.13 -4.25
CA LEU A 302 -8.35 -24.06 -4.77
C LEU A 302 -9.80 -24.53 -4.76
N TYR A 303 -10.72 -23.57 -4.81
CA TYR A 303 -12.14 -23.85 -5.00
C TYR A 303 -12.60 -23.20 -6.29
N ARG A 304 -13.28 -23.96 -7.13
CA ARG A 304 -14.04 -23.41 -8.25
C ARG A 304 -15.36 -22.87 -7.72
N VAL A 305 -15.64 -21.61 -8.02
CA VAL A 305 -16.91 -20.97 -7.66
C VAL A 305 -17.90 -21.22 -8.79
N LYS A 306 -19.01 -21.87 -8.48
CA LYS A 306 -20.03 -22.24 -9.45
C LYS A 306 -21.38 -22.22 -8.79
N ARG A 307 -22.36 -21.63 -9.48
CA ARG A 307 -23.73 -21.53 -8.99
C ARG A 307 -24.25 -22.91 -8.58
N ALA A 308 -24.61 -23.05 -7.31
CA ALA A 308 -25.29 -24.21 -6.78
C ALA A 308 -26.57 -24.40 -7.60
N ALA A 309 -26.86 -25.65 -7.97
CA ALA A 309 -28.14 -25.94 -8.57
C ALA A 309 -29.21 -25.40 -7.63
N SER A 310 -29.97 -24.39 -8.07
CA SER A 310 -31.12 -23.90 -7.30
C SER A 310 -31.92 -25.15 -6.97
N PRO A 311 -32.19 -25.45 -5.69
CA PRO A 311 -32.96 -26.63 -5.34
C PRO A 311 -34.22 -26.51 -6.17
N ALA A 312 -34.34 -27.37 -7.19
CA ALA A 312 -35.44 -27.33 -8.11
C ALA A 312 -36.67 -27.27 -7.21
N ALA A 313 -37.57 -26.31 -7.47
CA ALA A 313 -38.84 -26.17 -6.77
C ALA A 313 -39.61 -27.49 -6.97
N GLY A 314 -39.25 -28.47 -6.14
CA GLY A 314 -39.50 -29.87 -6.34
C GLY A 314 -40.54 -30.25 -5.33
N GLY A 315 -41.72 -30.57 -5.83
CA GLY A 315 -42.70 -31.32 -5.04
C GLY A 315 -43.99 -30.59 -4.68
N GLY A 316 -44.42 -29.58 -5.43
CA GLY A 316 -45.82 -29.15 -5.43
C GLY A 316 -46.68 -30.04 -6.34
N ARG A 317 -46.67 -31.36 -6.13
CA ARG A 317 -47.66 -32.30 -6.69
C ARG A 317 -47.88 -33.44 -5.69
N SER A 318 -48.85 -33.24 -4.82
CA SER A 318 -49.65 -34.29 -4.18
C SER A 318 -51.08 -33.80 -4.14
#